data_AF-A0A2W6K4Q3-F1
#
_entry.id   AF-A0A2W6K4Q3-F1
#
_cell.length_a   1.000
_cell.length_b   1.000
_cell.length_c   1.000
_cell.angle_alpha   90.00
_cell.angle_beta   90.00
_cell.angle_gamma   90.00
#
_symmetry.space_group_name_H-M   'P 1'
#
loop_
_entity.id
_entity.type
_entity.pdbx_description
1 polymer ?
#
loop_
_entity_poly.entity_id
_entity_poly.type
_entity_poly.pdbx_seq_one_letter_code
_entity_poly.pdbx_strand_id
1 'polypeptide(L)'
;MKDIAHFVERLYALVQFIDRYPLSPEVREGMTYRQIQDVFLAKQRELGLDIESWEEEIRENDQIGYWLEQLGMAMDERELVTEEHHMDLPLNFNWMAEYEPMLAAEDAFWEKQKVGPVDTAPLFDIVREYAPKPTKH
;
A
#
# COMPACT_ATOMS: atom_id res chain seq x y z
N MET A 1 -26.20 0.18 18.60
CA MET A 1 -24.86 0.72 18.87
C MET A 1 -23.88 -0.31 18.36
N LYS A 2 -22.97 0.06 17.45
CA LYS A 2 -21.96 -0.89 16.94
C LYS A 2 -21.02 -1.28 18.08
N ASP A 3 -20.48 -2.49 18.02
CA ASP A 3 -19.56 -3.00 19.04
C ASP A 3 -18.14 -2.46 18.82
N ILE A 4 -17.90 -1.25 19.32
CA ILE A 4 -16.64 -0.51 19.14
C ILE A 4 -15.45 -1.29 19.69
N ALA A 5 -15.59 -1.91 20.87
CA ALA A 5 -14.49 -2.65 21.50
C ALA A 5 -14.04 -3.82 20.62
N HIS A 6 -15.00 -4.60 20.12
CA HIS A 6 -14.71 -5.72 19.23
C HIS A 6 -14.11 -5.28 17.88
N PHE A 7 -14.55 -4.14 17.34
CA PHE A 7 -13.97 -3.57 16.13
C PHE A 7 -12.51 -3.13 16.35
N VAL A 8 -12.23 -2.45 17.47
CA VAL A 8 -10.87 -2.06 17.87
C VAL A 8 -9.96 -3.28 18.07
N GLU A 9 -10.44 -4.35 18.70
CA GLU A 9 -9.66 -5.59 18.87
C GLU A 9 -9.29 -6.21 17.51
N ARG A 10 -10.19 -6.14 16.53
CA ARG A 10 -9.94 -6.63 15.17
C ARG A 10 -8.96 -5.74 14.41
N LEU A 11 -9.05 -4.42 14.55
CA LEU A 11 -8.05 -3.50 13.98
C LEU A 11 -6.66 -3.79 14.55
N TYR A 12 -6.54 -3.94 15.87
CA TYR A 12 -5.30 -4.36 16.52
C TYR A 12 -4.76 -5.67 15.95
N ALA A 13 -5.63 -6.68 15.78
CA ALA A 13 -5.24 -7.96 15.19
C ALA A 13 -4.72 -7.82 13.74
N LEU A 14 -5.31 -6.90 12.95
CA LEU A 14 -4.83 -6.60 11.60
C LEU A 14 -3.45 -5.92 11.63
N VAL A 15 -3.23 -4.94 12.50
CA VAL A 15 -1.92 -4.30 12.70
C VAL A 15 -0.87 -5.34 13.07
N GLN A 16 -1.15 -6.19 14.07
CA GLN A 16 -0.22 -7.24 14.49
C GLN A 16 0.07 -8.26 13.39
N PHE A 17 -0.91 -8.54 12.52
CA PHE A 17 -0.70 -9.39 11.36
C PHE A 17 0.26 -8.74 10.36
N ILE A 18 0.05 -7.45 10.06
CA ILE A 18 0.92 -6.71 9.14
C ILE A 18 2.33 -6.60 9.72
N ASP A 19 2.51 -6.22 10.98
CA ASP A 19 3.82 -6.12 11.63
C ASP A 19 4.65 -7.40 11.51
N ARG A 20 3.98 -8.55 11.61
CA ARG A 20 4.61 -9.87 11.72
C ARG A 20 4.60 -10.66 10.42
N TYR A 21 3.94 -10.17 9.37
CA TYR A 21 3.85 -10.89 8.10
C TYR A 21 5.26 -11.11 7.53
N PRO A 22 5.71 -12.34 7.23
CA PRO A 22 7.09 -12.57 6.82
C PRO A 22 7.36 -11.95 5.44
N LEU A 23 8.29 -11.00 5.39
CA LEU A 23 8.79 -10.38 4.15
C LEU A 23 10.24 -10.83 3.92
N SER A 24 10.44 -12.14 3.71
CA SER A 24 11.76 -12.65 3.32
C SER A 24 12.18 -12.08 1.96
N PRO A 25 13.47 -12.16 1.59
CA PRO A 25 13.94 -11.72 0.27
C PRO A 25 13.13 -12.33 -0.88
N GLU A 26 12.79 -13.62 -0.80
CA GLU A 26 12.00 -14.32 -1.83
C GLU A 26 10.58 -13.76 -1.97
N VAL A 27 9.96 -13.36 -0.85
CA VAL A 27 8.66 -12.69 -0.86
C VAL A 27 8.79 -11.31 -1.48
N ARG A 28 9.83 -10.55 -1.11
CA ARG A 28 10.02 -9.19 -1.60
C ARG A 28 10.35 -9.13 -3.10
N GLU A 29 11.09 -10.12 -3.59
CA GLU A 29 11.42 -10.27 -5.02
C GLU A 29 10.26 -10.87 -5.84
N GLY A 30 9.46 -11.75 -5.23
CA GLY A 30 8.45 -12.54 -5.92
C GLY A 30 7.03 -11.97 -5.88
N MET A 31 6.74 -11.02 -4.98
CA MET A 31 5.42 -10.40 -4.85
C MET A 31 5.43 -8.93 -5.27
N THR A 32 4.30 -8.46 -5.80
CA THR A 32 4.04 -7.04 -6.05
C THR A 32 3.33 -6.36 -4.89
N TYR A 33 3.35 -5.02 -4.88
CA TYR A 33 2.55 -4.20 -3.94
C TYR A 33 1.05 -4.54 -3.99
N ARG A 34 0.50 -4.81 -5.17
CA ARG A 34 -0.89 -5.24 -5.33
C ARG A 34 -1.14 -6.59 -4.65
N GLN A 35 -0.26 -7.56 -4.88
CA GLN A 35 -0.42 -8.90 -4.31
C GLN A 35 -0.33 -8.88 -2.77
N ILE A 36 0.55 -8.07 -2.19
CA ILE A 36 0.61 -7.97 -0.72
C ILE A 36 -0.60 -7.22 -0.15
N GLN A 37 -1.10 -6.19 -0.83
CA GLN A 37 -2.35 -5.53 -0.44
C GLN A 37 -3.54 -6.49 -0.50
N ASP A 38 -3.61 -7.36 -1.51
CA ASP A 38 -4.65 -8.39 -1.60
C ASP A 38 -4.60 -9.36 -0.41
N VAL A 39 -3.40 -9.71 0.08
CA VAL A 39 -3.24 -10.52 1.30
C VAL A 39 -3.79 -9.79 2.53
N PHE A 40 -3.51 -8.49 2.65
CA PHE A 40 -3.99 -7.70 3.80
C PHE A 40 -5.50 -7.45 3.73
N LEU A 41 -6.05 -7.19 2.55
CA LEU A 41 -7.49 -7.10 2.31
C LEU A 41 -8.19 -8.44 2.60
N ALA A 42 -7.58 -9.56 2.22
CA ALA A 42 -8.09 -10.88 2.59
C ALA A 42 -8.12 -11.06 4.11
N LYS A 43 -7.06 -10.63 4.82
CA LYS A 43 -7.02 -10.69 6.28
C LYS A 43 -8.06 -9.77 6.93
N GLN A 44 -8.23 -8.56 6.40
CA GLN A 44 -9.27 -7.63 6.85
C GLN A 44 -10.66 -8.26 6.74
N ARG A 45 -10.97 -8.91 5.61
CA ARG A 45 -12.24 -9.63 5.41
C ARG A 45 -12.39 -10.82 6.36
N GLU A 46 -11.31 -11.60 6.58
CA GLU A 46 -11.29 -12.71 7.54
C GLU A 46 -11.63 -12.25 8.96
N LEU A 47 -11.12 -11.09 9.37
CA LEU A 47 -11.40 -10.46 10.66
C LEU A 47 -12.81 -9.84 10.74
N GLY A 48 -13.54 -9.78 9.62
CA GLY A 48 -14.85 -9.13 9.54
C GLY A 48 -14.75 -7.61 9.75
N LEU A 49 -13.66 -7.00 9.29
CA LEU A 49 -13.46 -5.55 9.29
C LEU A 49 -14.05 -4.96 8.00
N ASP A 50 -15.20 -4.33 8.14
CA ASP A 50 -15.84 -3.54 7.09
C ASP A 50 -15.63 -2.06 7.41
N ILE A 51 -14.49 -1.50 6.99
CA ILE A 51 -14.09 -0.14 7.38
C ILE A 51 -15.05 0.90 6.80
N GLU A 52 -15.55 0.69 5.57
CA GLU A 52 -16.47 1.59 4.89
C GLU A 52 -17.79 1.76 5.67
N SER A 53 -18.33 0.67 6.23
CA SER A 53 -19.56 0.79 7.02
C SER A 53 -19.37 1.47 8.37
N TRP A 54 -18.14 1.81 8.78
CA TRP A 54 -17.80 2.48 10.04
C TRP A 54 -17.35 3.95 9.87
N GLU A 55 -17.50 4.54 8.68
CA GLU A 55 -17.05 5.90 8.37
C GLU A 55 -17.50 7.00 9.34
N GLU A 56 -18.70 6.87 9.92
CA GLU A 56 -19.24 7.83 10.89
C GLU A 56 -18.54 7.67 12.25
N GLU A 57 -18.45 6.44 12.77
CA GLU A 57 -17.79 6.16 14.05
C GLU A 57 -16.28 6.40 14.00
N ILE A 58 -15.64 6.17 12.85
CA ILE A 58 -14.21 6.48 12.66
C ILE A 58 -13.92 7.96 12.91
N ARG A 59 -14.82 8.85 12.47
CA ARG A 59 -14.66 10.31 12.65
C ARG A 59 -14.88 10.75 14.09
N GLU A 60 -15.68 9.99 14.85
CA GLU A 60 -16.14 10.37 16.18
C GLU A 60 -15.44 9.62 17.32
N ASN A 61 -14.70 8.55 17.01
CA ASN A 61 -14.08 7.69 18.01
C ASN A 61 -12.54 7.69 17.90
N ASP A 62 -11.90 8.37 18.85
CA ASP A 62 -10.44 8.48 18.93
C ASP A 62 -9.72 7.12 18.97
N GLN A 63 -10.35 6.09 19.56
CA GLN A 63 -9.74 4.77 19.70
C GLN A 63 -9.70 4.03 18.36
N ILE A 64 -10.76 4.15 17.55
CA ILE A 64 -10.79 3.65 16.18
C ILE A 64 -9.79 4.44 15.31
N GLY A 65 -9.80 5.77 15.43
CA GLY A 65 -8.86 6.65 14.71
C GLY A 65 -7.40 6.29 15.00
N TYR A 66 -7.04 6.12 16.28
CA TYR A 66 -5.71 5.69 16.69
C TYR A 66 -5.29 4.38 16.02
N TRP A 67 -6.14 3.36 16.02
CA TRP A 67 -5.79 2.06 15.43
C TRP A 67 -5.72 2.08 13.89
N LEU A 68 -6.48 2.94 13.23
CA LEU A 68 -6.32 3.18 11.78
C LEU A 68 -5.01 3.91 11.47
N GLU A 69 -4.58 4.84 12.33
CA GLU A 69 -3.26 5.46 12.23
C GLU A 69 -2.15 4.41 12.42
N GLN A 70 -2.25 3.55 13.44
CA GLN A 70 -1.31 2.45 13.66
C GLN A 70 -1.27 1.49 12.47
N LEU A 71 -2.41 1.25 11.81
CA LEU A 71 -2.47 0.46 10.58
C LEU A 71 -1.66 1.11 9.44
N GLY A 72 -1.83 2.41 9.23
CA GLY A 72 -1.04 3.15 8.25
C GLY A 72 0.46 3.14 8.57
N MET A 73 0.83 3.37 9.83
CA MET A 73 2.23 3.31 10.28
C MET A 73 2.83 1.92 10.08
N ALA A 74 2.12 0.85 10.44
CA ALA A 74 2.60 -0.53 10.25
C ALA A 74 2.83 -0.88 8.77
N MET A 75 2.06 -0.30 7.84
CA MET A 75 2.31 -0.48 6.41
C MET A 75 3.51 0.35 5.95
N ASP A 76 3.62 1.60 6.40
CA ASP A 76 4.68 2.54 6.02
C ASP A 76 6.07 2.11 6.54
N GLU A 77 6.17 1.73 7.83
CA GLU A 77 7.41 1.23 8.45
C GLU A 77 7.99 0.00 7.73
N ARG A 78 7.13 -0.73 7.02
CA ARG A 78 7.49 -1.93 6.27
C ARG A 78 7.70 -1.67 4.78
N GLU A 79 7.58 -0.41 4.36
CA GLU A 79 7.68 0.09 2.99
C GLU A 79 6.63 -0.55 2.06
N LEU A 80 5.39 -0.69 2.53
CA LEU A 80 4.27 -1.33 1.80
C LEU A 80 3.23 -0.34 1.27
N VAL A 81 3.42 0.95 1.54
CA VAL A 81 2.61 2.05 0.98
C VAL A 81 3.28 2.53 -0.30
N THR A 82 2.51 2.66 -1.38
CA THR A 82 3.02 3.09 -2.67
C THR A 82 1.92 3.78 -3.49
N GLU A 83 2.31 4.47 -4.56
CA GLU A 83 1.38 5.12 -5.46
C GLU A 83 0.65 4.11 -6.36
N GLU A 84 -0.54 4.46 -6.86
CA GLU A 84 -1.37 3.52 -7.64
C GLU A 84 -0.63 2.95 -8.87
N HIS A 85 0.17 3.78 -9.54
CA HIS A 85 0.94 3.37 -10.71
C HIS A 85 2.14 2.49 -10.38
N HIS A 86 2.55 2.38 -9.12
CA HIS A 86 3.62 1.50 -8.63
C HIS A 86 3.10 0.15 -8.13
N MET A 87 1.77 -0.04 -8.06
CA MET A 87 1.15 -1.22 -7.46
C MET A 87 1.58 -2.56 -8.08
N ASP A 88 1.99 -2.56 -9.35
CA ASP A 88 2.44 -3.77 -10.05
C ASP A 88 3.96 -3.98 -10.01
N LEU A 89 4.70 -3.12 -9.29
CA LEU A 89 6.13 -3.28 -9.04
C LEU A 89 6.39 -4.29 -7.92
N PRO A 90 7.55 -4.98 -7.93
CA PRO A 90 7.99 -5.80 -6.82
C PRO A 90 8.17 -5.00 -5.52
N LEU A 91 8.00 -5.66 -4.37
CA LEU A 91 8.13 -5.01 -3.05
C LEU A 91 9.55 -4.55 -2.71
N ASN A 92 10.56 -5.00 -3.45
CA ASN A 92 11.95 -4.55 -3.32
C ASN A 92 12.35 -3.55 -4.41
N PHE A 93 11.42 -3.06 -5.23
CA PHE A 93 11.76 -2.23 -6.38
C PHE A 93 12.51 -0.96 -5.97
N ASN A 94 12.19 -0.36 -4.81
CA ASN A 94 12.90 0.79 -4.23
C ASN A 94 14.39 0.55 -3.95
N TRP A 95 14.85 -0.70 -3.93
CA TRP A 95 16.27 -1.07 -3.78
C TRP A 95 16.94 -1.49 -5.09
N MET A 96 16.20 -1.49 -6.20
CA MET A 96 16.71 -1.84 -7.53
C MET A 96 17.35 -0.61 -8.20
N ALA A 97 18.28 -0.86 -9.12
CA ALA A 97 19.01 0.21 -9.80
C ALA A 97 18.10 1.06 -10.72
N GLU A 98 16.97 0.50 -11.13
CA GLU A 98 15.97 1.12 -11.99
C GLU A 98 15.04 2.11 -11.27
N TYR A 99 15.02 2.11 -9.92
CA TYR A 99 14.12 2.94 -9.13
C TYR A 99 14.39 4.44 -9.26
N GLU A 100 15.63 4.87 -8.98
CA GLU A 100 16.01 6.29 -9.05
C GLU A 100 15.80 6.90 -10.46
N PRO A 101 16.16 6.21 -11.57
CA PRO A 101 15.80 6.66 -12.91
C PRO A 101 14.29 6.81 -13.16
N MET A 102 13.47 5.87 -12.65
CA MET A 102 12.02 5.94 -12.76
C MET A 102 11.48 7.19 -12.03
N LEU A 103 11.89 7.41 -10.78
CA LEU A 103 11.48 8.59 -10.01
C LEU A 103 11.85 9.89 -10.73
N ALA A 104 13.07 9.98 -11.29
CA ALA A 104 13.48 11.16 -12.05
C ALA A 104 12.63 11.40 -13.30
N ALA A 105 12.14 10.33 -13.94
CA ALA A 105 11.24 10.43 -15.08
C ALA A 105 9.83 10.88 -14.67
N GLU A 106 9.31 10.40 -13.53
CA GLU A 106 8.06 10.85 -12.93
C GLU A 106 8.13 12.31 -12.50
N ASP A 107 9.20 12.73 -11.84
CA ASP A 107 9.46 14.12 -11.49
C ASP A 107 9.45 15.01 -12.72
N ALA A 108 10.16 14.63 -13.78
CA ALA A 108 10.20 15.38 -15.04
C ALA A 108 8.82 15.46 -15.73
N PHE A 109 7.95 14.47 -15.53
CA PHE A 109 6.56 14.52 -15.96
C PHE A 109 5.76 15.52 -15.12
N TRP A 110 5.85 15.44 -13.80
CA TRP A 110 5.16 16.34 -12.87
C TRP A 110 5.55 17.80 -13.06
N GLU A 111 6.83 18.07 -13.35
CA GLU A 111 7.29 19.42 -13.65
C GLU A 111 6.62 20.04 -14.88
N LYS A 112 6.27 19.23 -15.88
CA LYS A 112 5.58 19.68 -17.09
C LYS A 112 4.07 19.86 -16.87
N GLN A 113 3.49 19.14 -15.91
CA GLN A 113 2.06 19.14 -15.62
C GLN A 113 1.63 20.15 -14.54
N LYS A 114 2.51 21.08 -14.15
CA LYS A 114 2.26 22.11 -13.11
C LYS A 114 1.05 23.03 -13.37
N VAL A 115 0.35 22.93 -14.51
CA VAL A 115 -0.81 23.77 -14.86
C VAL A 115 -1.92 22.96 -15.55
N GLY A 116 -3.11 22.91 -14.94
CA GLY A 116 -4.32 22.31 -15.54
C GLY A 116 -4.81 21.04 -14.83
N PRO A 117 -5.87 20.39 -15.35
CA PRO A 117 -6.30 19.08 -14.84
C PRO A 117 -5.18 18.06 -15.08
N VAL A 118 -4.82 17.35 -14.01
CA VAL A 118 -3.75 16.35 -14.02
C VAL A 118 -4.27 15.05 -14.63
N ASP A 119 -3.68 14.63 -15.74
CA ASP A 119 -3.84 13.27 -16.28
C ASP A 119 -2.66 12.40 -15.80
N THR A 120 -2.91 11.46 -14.91
CA THR A 120 -1.88 10.57 -14.35
C THR A 120 -1.63 9.30 -15.18
N ALA A 121 -2.40 9.06 -16.25
CA ALA A 121 -2.22 7.87 -17.09
C ALA A 121 -0.78 7.68 -17.61
N PRO A 122 -0.04 8.74 -18.01
CA PRO A 122 1.35 8.60 -18.45
C PRO A 122 2.32 8.06 -17.40
N LEU A 123 2.01 8.18 -16.10
CA LEU A 123 2.85 7.63 -15.03
C LEU A 123 2.91 6.10 -15.12
N PHE A 124 1.81 5.43 -15.48
CA PHE A 124 1.80 3.98 -15.67
C PHE A 124 2.72 3.53 -16.81
N ASP A 125 2.85 4.34 -17.87
CA ASP A 125 3.75 4.05 -18.98
C ASP A 125 5.21 4.25 -18.59
N ILE A 126 5.50 5.30 -17.81
CA ILE A 126 6.83 5.52 -17.21
C ILE A 126 7.20 4.32 -16.35
N VAL A 127 6.38 3.94 -15.38
CA VAL A 127 6.65 2.78 -14.51
C VAL A 127 6.92 1.51 -15.33
N ARG A 128 6.11 1.25 -16.36
CA ARG A 128 6.26 0.05 -17.20
C ARG A 128 7.59 0.02 -17.96
N GLU A 129 8.15 1.17 -18.31
CA GLU A 129 9.46 1.26 -18.96
C GLU A 129 10.60 0.77 -18.06
N TYR A 130 10.50 1.06 -16.76
CA TYR A 130 11.53 0.74 -15.75
C TYR A 130 11.23 -0.53 -14.95
N ALA A 131 10.01 -1.06 -15.04
CA ALA A 131 9.61 -2.27 -14.33
C ALA A 131 10.53 -3.45 -14.71
N PRO A 132 10.91 -4.30 -13.73
CA PRO A 132 11.76 -5.45 -14.00
C PRO A 132 11.10 -6.37 -15.02
N LYS A 133 11.81 -6.69 -16.10
CA LYS A 133 11.29 -7.62 -17.10
C LYS A 133 11.22 -9.01 -16.49
N PRO A 134 10.14 -9.78 -16.72
CA PRO A 134 10.06 -11.14 -16.21
C PRO A 134 11.26 -11.93 -16.73
N THR A 135 12.14 -12.34 -15.82
CA THR A 135 13.19 -13.31 -16.15
C THR A 135 12.49 -14.62 -16.48
N LYS A 136 12.59 -15.04 -17.73
CA LYS A 136 12.14 -16.38 -18.13
C LYS A 136 12.94 -17.39 -17.29
N HIS A 137 12.28 -18.01 -16.31
CA HIS A 137 12.75 -19.23 -15.67
C HIS A 137 12.31 -20.44 -16.48
#